data_AF-A0A7G8PQF6-F1
#
_entry.id   AF-A0A7G8PQF6-F1
#
_cell.length_a   1.000
_cell.length_b   1.000
_cell.length_c   1.000
_cell.angle_alpha   90.00
_cell.angle_beta   90.00
_cell.angle_gamma   90.00
#
_symmetry.space_group_name_H-M   'P 1'
#
loop_
_entity.id
_entity.type
_entity.pdbx_description
1 polymer ?
#
loop_
_entity_poly.entity_id
_entity_poly.type
_entity_poly.pdbx_seq_one_letter_code
_entity_poly.pdbx_strand_id
1 'polypeptide(L)'
;MTSVLERPGDVADVAAEGVSAPVANSMKAKALHTAVSDALLFAAPASARLPFLEAVRLEFGGGQLVAVATDRFVLGASRVEYAGESFMVMVAGNDARALVKMAKTLKRDEADRAVTVEVVDAGAQVTFHFSTGESMSVRGLDVEFPNWRQLLPSDASRMGGIVGMGYTLAYLGRFTKARADEQGAGAQMVVFPSVTSSGKPGPTAIRIGEDFFGLLMPIRPPGDEWQFERPSWLDEASSVAVSGAGEVR
;
A
#
# COMPACT_ATOMS: atom_id res chain seq x y z
N MET A 1 -50.19 -15.93 66.33
CA MET A 1 -50.32 -15.93 64.86
C MET A 1 -49.69 -14.64 64.37
N THR A 2 -48.62 -14.55 63.60
CA THR A 2 -47.74 -15.52 62.94
C THR A 2 -46.47 -14.70 62.62
N SER A 3 -45.29 -15.27 62.88
CA SER A 3 -43.99 -14.68 62.56
C SER A 3 -43.76 -14.68 61.04
N VAL A 4 -43.22 -13.59 60.48
CA VAL A 4 -42.59 -13.59 59.15
C VAL A 4 -41.27 -12.82 59.26
N LEU A 5 -40.18 -13.60 59.26
CA LEU A 5 -38.82 -13.17 58.97
C LEU A 5 -38.65 -13.08 57.45
N GLU A 6 -38.24 -11.93 56.93
CA GLU A 6 -37.65 -11.82 55.58
C GLU A 6 -36.27 -11.14 55.65
N ARG A 7 -35.34 -11.74 54.91
CA ARG A 7 -33.88 -11.49 54.90
C ARG A 7 -33.52 -10.12 54.31
N PRO A 8 -32.39 -9.53 54.73
CA PRO A 8 -31.70 -8.52 53.92
C PRO A 8 -30.87 -9.24 52.85
N GLY A 9 -31.18 -9.00 51.57
CA GLY A 9 -30.45 -9.55 50.43
C GLY A 9 -30.37 -8.54 49.31
N ASP A 10 -29.14 -8.35 48.83
CA ASP A 10 -28.73 -7.68 47.59
C ASP A 10 -28.73 -6.15 47.58
N VAL A 11 -27.71 -5.60 48.23
CA VAL A 11 -27.05 -4.39 47.75
C VAL A 11 -26.42 -4.75 46.41
N ALA A 12 -27.01 -4.25 45.32
CA ALA A 12 -26.45 -4.39 43.99
C ALA A 12 -25.09 -3.68 43.97
N ASP A 13 -24.04 -4.48 43.99
CA ASP A 13 -22.68 -4.11 43.64
C ASP A 13 -22.71 -3.65 42.17
N VAL A 14 -22.81 -2.34 41.97
CA VAL A 14 -22.57 -1.70 40.67
C VAL A 14 -21.08 -1.91 40.37
N ALA A 15 -20.79 -3.07 39.80
CA ALA A 15 -19.51 -3.40 39.21
C ALA A 15 -19.12 -2.22 38.32
N ALA A 16 -18.08 -1.52 38.75
CA ALA A 16 -17.41 -0.52 37.95
C ALA A 16 -17.11 -1.16 36.59
N GLU A 17 -17.73 -0.63 35.53
CA GLU A 17 -17.33 -0.93 34.16
C GLU A 17 -15.82 -0.77 34.10
N GLY A 18 -15.15 -1.89 33.79
CA GLY A 18 -13.71 -1.92 33.66
C GLY A 18 -13.30 -0.86 32.67
N VAL A 19 -12.61 0.17 33.16
CA VAL A 19 -11.76 1.01 32.34
C VAL A 19 -10.75 0.05 31.73
N SER A 20 -11.05 -0.42 30.52
CA SER A 20 -10.09 -1.12 29.67
C SER A 20 -8.86 -0.23 29.67
N ALA A 21 -7.72 -0.76 30.12
CA ALA A 21 -6.45 -0.07 29.97
C ALA A 21 -6.36 0.42 28.52
N PRO A 22 -5.92 1.66 28.27
CA PRO A 22 -5.83 2.19 26.92
C PRO A 22 -5.02 1.19 26.09
N VAL A 23 -5.62 0.68 25.02
CA VAL A 23 -4.95 -0.26 24.12
C VAL A 23 -3.76 0.49 23.54
N ALA A 24 -2.54 0.13 23.96
CA ALA A 24 -1.35 0.80 23.50
C ALA A 24 -1.26 0.64 21.98
N ASN A 25 -1.42 1.75 21.27
CA ASN A 25 -1.25 1.84 19.82
C ASN A 25 0.15 1.33 19.48
N SER A 26 0.28 0.16 18.89
CA SER A 26 1.56 -0.49 18.71
C SER A 26 1.63 -1.38 17.47
N MET A 27 2.84 -1.54 16.94
CA MET A 27 3.16 -2.43 15.82
C MET A 27 4.65 -2.77 15.81
N LYS A 28 5.05 -3.72 14.97
CA LYS A 28 6.48 -3.98 14.71
C LYS A 28 7.10 -2.84 13.92
N ALA A 29 8.35 -2.48 14.20
CA ALA A 29 9.07 -1.47 13.42
C ALA A 29 9.22 -1.86 11.96
N LYS A 30 9.44 -3.16 11.67
CA LYS A 30 9.45 -3.68 10.30
C LYS A 30 8.12 -3.46 9.58
N ALA A 31 6.99 -3.65 10.27
CA ALA A 31 5.66 -3.42 9.70
C ALA A 31 5.49 -1.95 9.28
N LEU A 32 5.84 -1.01 10.17
CA LEU A 32 5.82 0.42 9.86
C LEU A 32 6.73 0.77 8.68
N HIS A 33 7.96 0.23 8.68
CA HIS A 33 8.90 0.41 7.58
C HIS A 33 8.29 -0.07 6.26
N THR A 34 7.77 -1.29 6.19
CA THR A 34 7.19 -1.87 4.97
C THR A 34 6.05 -0.99 4.46
N ALA A 35 5.05 -0.69 5.28
CA ALA A 35 3.89 0.08 4.85
C ALA A 35 4.26 1.47 4.29
N VAL A 36 5.06 2.23 5.05
CA VAL A 36 5.42 3.61 4.68
C VAL A 36 6.40 3.63 3.49
N SER A 37 7.36 2.69 3.45
CA SER A 37 8.32 2.61 2.35
C SER A 37 7.66 2.23 1.01
N ASP A 38 6.72 1.28 1.04
CA ASP A 38 5.94 0.89 -0.14
C ASP A 38 5.12 2.08 -0.65
N ALA A 39 4.34 2.72 0.23
CA ALA A 39 3.49 3.85 -0.15
C ALA A 39 4.33 5.01 -0.73
N LEU A 40 5.48 5.33 -0.12
CA LEU A 40 6.37 6.40 -0.58
C LEU A 40 6.85 6.25 -2.04
N LEU A 41 6.92 5.04 -2.57
CA LEU A 41 7.28 4.81 -3.98
C LEU A 41 6.30 5.48 -4.94
N PHE A 42 5.06 5.70 -4.49
CA PHE A 42 3.95 6.21 -5.29
C PHE A 42 3.63 7.68 -5.02
N ALA A 43 4.27 8.30 -4.03
CA ALA A 43 4.15 9.73 -3.77
C ALA A 43 4.77 10.56 -4.90
N ALA A 44 4.25 11.76 -5.12
CA ALA A 44 4.86 12.71 -6.02
C ALA A 44 6.23 13.18 -5.50
N PRO A 45 7.18 13.50 -6.39
CA PRO A 45 8.42 14.14 -5.98
C PRO A 45 8.17 15.57 -5.49
N ALA A 46 9.05 16.10 -4.64
CA ALA A 46 8.98 17.48 -4.16
C ALA A 46 8.99 18.53 -5.28
N SER A 47 9.53 18.19 -6.45
CA SER A 47 9.50 19.05 -7.64
C SER A 47 8.09 19.25 -8.22
N ALA A 48 7.13 18.39 -7.88
CA ALA A 48 5.74 18.55 -8.30
C ALA A 48 5.05 19.75 -7.63
N ARG A 49 5.56 20.23 -6.48
CA ARG A 49 5.00 21.36 -5.70
C ARG A 49 3.52 21.17 -5.34
N LEU A 50 3.13 19.94 -5.02
CA LEU A 50 1.77 19.55 -4.66
C LEU A 50 1.82 18.81 -3.31
N PRO A 51 1.77 19.53 -2.17
CA PRO A 51 2.02 18.95 -0.85
C PRO A 51 1.16 17.72 -0.53
N PHE A 52 -0.09 17.68 -0.98
CA PHE A 52 -1.00 16.56 -0.77
C PHE A 52 -0.62 15.28 -1.55
N LEU A 53 0.11 15.41 -2.67
CA LEU A 53 0.61 14.27 -3.44
C LEU A 53 1.99 13.80 -2.95
N GLU A 54 2.75 14.68 -2.30
CA GLU A 54 4.01 14.34 -1.64
C GLU A 54 3.78 13.59 -0.31
N ALA A 55 2.59 13.77 0.27
CA ALA A 55 2.21 13.18 1.54
C ALA A 55 1.86 11.70 1.42
N VAL A 56 2.06 10.98 2.52
CA VAL A 56 1.59 9.61 2.72
C VAL A 56 0.43 9.65 3.71
N ARG A 57 -0.71 9.12 3.29
CA ARG A 57 -1.87 8.94 4.15
C ARG A 57 -1.69 7.66 4.97
N LEU A 58 -1.71 7.78 6.29
CA LEU A 58 -1.67 6.65 7.21
C LEU A 58 -3.04 6.52 7.89
N GLU A 59 -3.68 5.38 7.70
CA GLU A 59 -4.95 5.04 8.32
C GLU A 59 -4.74 3.89 9.29
N PHE A 60 -4.96 4.15 10.57
CA PHE A 60 -4.84 3.19 11.66
C PHE A 60 -6.24 2.75 12.08
N GLY A 61 -6.39 1.47 12.42
CA GLY A 61 -7.63 0.94 12.98
C GLY A 61 -7.99 -0.44 12.45
N GLY A 62 -8.96 -1.10 13.08
CA GLY A 62 -9.44 -2.41 12.64
C GLY A 62 -8.37 -3.50 12.59
N GLY A 63 -7.34 -3.42 13.44
CA GLY A 63 -6.23 -4.38 13.48
C GLY A 63 -5.13 -4.14 12.45
N GLN A 64 -5.16 -3.01 11.72
CA GLN A 64 -4.26 -2.75 10.61
C GLN A 64 -3.84 -1.28 10.49
N LEU A 65 -2.67 -1.07 9.90
CA LEU A 65 -2.23 0.21 9.33
C LEU A 65 -2.29 0.08 7.81
N VAL A 66 -2.93 1.05 7.16
CA VAL A 66 -2.91 1.19 5.70
C VAL A 66 -2.19 2.48 5.34
N ALA A 67 -1.06 2.36 4.65
CA ALA A 67 -0.30 3.47 4.11
C ALA A 67 -0.59 3.65 2.62
N VAL A 68 -0.95 4.85 2.19
CA VAL A 68 -1.34 5.14 0.80
C VAL A 68 -0.67 6.41 0.29
N ALA A 69 -0.17 6.36 -0.94
CA ALA A 69 0.26 7.56 -1.65
C ALA A 69 -0.03 7.47 -3.15
N THR A 70 -0.02 8.62 -3.82
CA THR A 70 -0.28 8.72 -5.26
C THR A 70 0.41 9.94 -5.87
N ASP A 71 0.75 9.86 -7.15
CA ASP A 71 1.26 10.98 -7.96
C ASP A 71 0.33 11.37 -9.12
N ARG A 72 -0.93 10.91 -9.04
CA ARG A 72 -2.01 10.97 -10.05
C ARG A 72 -1.94 9.92 -11.16
N PHE A 73 -0.77 9.35 -11.44
CA PHE A 73 -0.60 8.32 -12.48
C PHE A 73 -0.47 6.93 -11.89
N VAL A 74 0.02 6.85 -10.66
CA VAL A 74 0.06 5.63 -9.88
C VAL A 74 -0.49 5.86 -8.48
N LEU A 75 -0.99 4.78 -7.90
CA LEU A 75 -1.36 4.69 -6.50
C LEU A 75 -0.79 3.39 -5.93
N GLY A 76 -0.32 3.43 -4.69
CA GLY A 76 0.03 2.25 -3.93
C GLY A 76 -0.53 2.33 -2.53
N ALA A 77 -1.17 1.24 -2.10
CA ALA A 77 -1.70 1.04 -0.77
C ALA A 77 -1.04 -0.21 -0.17
N SER A 78 -0.42 -0.06 0.99
CA SER A 78 0.29 -1.13 1.69
C SER A 78 -0.30 -1.30 3.09
N ARG A 79 -0.76 -2.52 3.38
CA ARG A 79 -1.38 -2.92 4.64
C ARG A 79 -0.39 -3.66 5.55
N VAL A 80 -0.37 -3.37 6.83
CA VAL A 80 0.34 -4.19 7.83
C VAL A 80 -0.47 -4.31 9.11
N GLU A 81 -0.12 -5.28 9.96
CA GLU A 81 -0.73 -5.47 11.26
C GLU A 81 -0.47 -4.28 12.20
N TYR A 82 -1.49 -3.93 12.99
CA TYR A 82 -1.45 -2.87 13.98
C TYR A 82 -2.44 -3.16 15.11
N ALA A 83 -2.05 -2.90 16.36
CA ALA A 83 -2.94 -3.01 17.51
C ALA A 83 -3.18 -1.62 18.10
N GLY A 84 -4.43 -1.20 18.26
CA GLY A 84 -4.75 0.09 18.86
C GLY A 84 -6.02 0.73 18.31
N GLU A 85 -6.16 2.01 18.62
CA GLU A 85 -7.32 2.83 18.26
C GLU A 85 -7.29 3.27 16.80
N SER A 86 -8.46 3.68 16.30
CA SER A 86 -8.59 4.13 14.92
C SER A 86 -8.34 5.63 14.80
N PHE A 87 -7.41 6.01 13.93
CA PHE A 87 -7.13 7.42 13.61
C PHE A 87 -6.49 7.53 12.23
N MET A 88 -6.34 8.75 11.73
CA MET A 88 -5.73 9.01 10.44
C MET A 88 -4.77 10.19 10.55
N VAL A 89 -3.64 10.12 9.86
CA VAL A 89 -2.69 11.22 9.75
C VAL A 89 -2.12 11.32 8.35
N MET A 90 -2.02 12.54 7.84
CA MET A 90 -1.32 12.86 6.59
C MET A 90 0.12 13.24 6.90
N VAL A 91 1.06 12.35 6.59
CA VAL A 91 2.49 12.54 6.87
C VAL A 91 3.17 13.18 5.67
N ALA A 92 3.87 14.30 5.87
CA ALA A 92 4.64 14.93 4.81
C ALA A 92 5.72 13.99 4.27
N GLY A 93 6.02 14.08 2.96
CA GLY A 93 6.96 13.14 2.33
C GLY A 93 8.37 13.13 2.94
N ASN A 94 8.85 14.25 3.47
CA ASN A 94 10.13 14.32 4.20
C ASN A 94 10.07 13.56 5.53
N ASP A 95 8.98 13.72 6.27
CA ASP A 95 8.78 13.04 7.55
C ASP A 95 8.58 11.55 7.33
N ALA A 96 7.80 11.16 6.32
CA ALA A 96 7.65 9.75 5.93
C ALA A 96 9.01 9.11 5.58
N ARG A 97 9.88 9.83 4.85
CA ARG A 97 11.25 9.36 4.56
C ARG A 97 12.11 9.21 5.80
N ALA A 98 12.00 10.13 6.76
CA ALA A 98 12.70 10.04 8.04
C ALA A 98 12.16 8.85 8.86
N LEU A 99 10.84 8.67 8.89
CA LEU A 99 10.18 7.57 9.58
C LEU A 99 10.61 6.20 9.02
N VAL A 100 10.71 6.06 7.70
CA VAL A 100 11.25 4.84 7.07
C VAL A 100 12.68 4.57 7.50
N LYS A 101 13.54 5.59 7.55
CA LYS A 101 14.94 5.42 7.99
C LYS A 101 15.00 4.98 9.45
N MET A 102 14.18 5.55 10.32
CA MET A 102 14.11 5.18 11.73
C MET A 102 13.55 3.77 11.90
N ALA A 103 12.45 3.43 11.23
CA ALA A 103 11.80 2.13 11.31
C ALA A 103 12.59 0.98 10.64
N LYS A 104 13.61 1.31 9.84
CA LYS A 104 14.47 0.33 9.20
C LYS A 104 15.10 -0.58 10.25
N THR A 105 14.84 -1.87 10.11
CA THR A 105 15.27 -2.88 11.08
C THR A 105 16.24 -3.86 10.43
N LEU A 106 17.28 -4.27 11.15
CA LEU A 106 18.22 -5.30 10.71
C LEU A 106 17.65 -6.68 11.11
N LYS A 107 18.01 -7.74 10.36
CA LYS A 107 17.50 -9.11 10.61
C LYS A 107 17.63 -9.56 12.08
N ARG A 108 18.69 -9.13 12.77
CA ARG A 108 18.94 -9.48 14.19
C ARG A 108 17.96 -8.81 15.17
N ASP A 109 17.42 -7.65 14.81
CA ASP A 109 16.60 -6.80 15.68
C ASP A 109 15.10 -6.89 15.30
N GLU A 110 14.77 -7.72 14.30
CA GLU A 110 13.45 -7.78 13.66
C GLU A 110 12.34 -8.30 14.58
N ALA A 111 12.67 -9.26 15.45
CA ALA A 111 11.68 -9.89 16.32
C ALA A 111 11.19 -8.96 17.44
N ASP A 112 12.08 -8.14 17.99
CA ASP A 112 11.84 -7.43 19.25
C ASP A 112 11.64 -5.92 19.07
N ARG A 113 11.93 -5.37 17.88
CA ARG A 113 11.79 -3.93 17.66
C ARG A 113 10.34 -3.54 17.39
N ALA A 114 9.74 -2.91 18.39
CA ALA A 114 8.37 -2.41 18.35
C ALA A 114 8.32 -0.88 18.26
N VAL A 115 7.18 -0.37 17.82
CA VAL A 115 6.84 1.04 17.78
C VAL A 115 5.52 1.24 18.50
N THR A 116 5.51 2.15 19.47
CA THR A 116 4.30 2.65 20.13
C THR A 116 3.95 4.00 19.54
N VAL A 117 2.66 4.24 19.27
CA VAL A 117 2.18 5.44 18.58
C VAL A 117 1.33 6.27 19.52
N GLU A 118 1.87 7.39 19.97
CA GLU A 118 1.13 8.36 20.75
C GLU A 118 0.42 9.34 19.82
N VAL A 119 -0.87 9.55 20.07
CA VAL A 119 -1.73 10.41 19.25
C VAL A 119 -2.19 11.59 20.09
N VAL A 120 -1.96 12.79 19.57
CA VAL A 120 -2.38 14.05 20.18
C VAL A 120 -3.38 14.73 19.24
N ASP A 121 -4.43 15.33 19.82
CA ASP A 121 -5.47 16.08 19.10
C ASP A 121 -6.05 15.31 17.91
N ALA A 122 -6.51 14.08 18.14
CA ALA A 122 -7.13 13.21 17.14
C ALA A 122 -6.31 12.98 15.85
N GLY A 123 -4.97 13.05 15.94
CA GLY A 123 -4.07 12.81 14.81
C GLY A 123 -3.43 14.08 14.22
N ALA A 124 -3.70 15.26 14.78
CA ALA A 124 -3.02 16.49 14.37
C ALA A 124 -1.50 16.42 14.65
N GLN A 125 -1.12 15.73 15.72
CA GLN A 125 0.26 15.38 16.01
C GLN A 125 0.35 13.91 16.44
N VAL A 126 1.31 13.20 15.88
CA VAL A 126 1.55 11.78 16.15
C VAL A 126 3.02 11.60 16.49
N THR A 127 3.30 10.94 17.62
CA THR A 127 4.67 10.60 18.02
C THR A 127 4.88 9.10 17.96
N PHE A 128 5.88 8.68 17.19
CA PHE A 128 6.32 7.30 17.07
C PHE A 128 7.46 7.06 18.05
N HIS A 129 7.23 6.22 19.06
CA HIS A 129 8.21 5.82 20.07
C HIS A 129 8.74 4.43 19.74
N PHE A 130 10.03 4.33 19.43
CA PHE A 130 10.69 3.05 19.14
C PHE A 130 11.17 2.41 20.44
N SER A 131 11.09 1.08 20.53
CA SER A 131 11.59 0.34 21.71
C SER A 131 13.10 0.52 21.98
N THR A 132 13.85 1.05 21.00
CA THR A 132 15.25 1.45 21.10
C THR A 132 15.47 2.78 21.83
N GLY A 133 14.40 3.48 22.23
CA GLY A 133 14.44 4.78 22.91
C GLY A 133 14.40 5.99 21.97
N GLU A 134 14.47 5.77 20.66
CA GLU A 134 14.29 6.83 19.65
C GLU A 134 12.82 7.24 19.57
N SER A 135 12.53 8.52 19.33
CA SER A 135 11.17 8.98 19.07
C SER A 135 11.13 9.99 17.93
N MET A 136 10.01 10.02 17.21
CA MET A 136 9.78 10.96 16.13
C MET A 136 8.37 11.52 16.23
N SER A 137 8.26 12.83 16.41
CA SER A 137 6.99 13.55 16.33
C SER A 137 6.75 14.05 14.92
N VAL A 138 5.56 13.81 14.40
CA VAL A 138 5.09 14.21 13.08
C VAL A 138 3.85 15.07 13.27
N ARG A 139 3.80 16.21 12.59
CA ARG A 139 2.61 17.03 12.50
C ARG A 139 1.82 16.64 11.24
N GLY A 140 0.56 16.29 11.42
CA GLY A 140 -0.34 15.98 10.31
C GLY A 140 -0.51 17.19 9.40
N LEU A 141 -0.48 16.96 8.09
CA LEU A 141 -0.85 17.97 7.11
C LEU A 141 -2.37 18.10 7.06
N ASP A 142 -2.86 19.34 7.11
CA ASP A 142 -4.27 19.65 6.89
C ASP A 142 -4.55 19.74 5.39
N VAL A 143 -4.55 18.59 4.72
CA VAL A 143 -4.80 18.45 3.28
C VAL A 143 -5.76 17.30 3.01
N GLU A 144 -6.68 17.52 2.07
CA GLU A 144 -7.60 16.48 1.65
C GLU A 144 -6.92 15.52 0.66
N PHE A 145 -6.79 14.26 1.03
CA PHE A 145 -6.30 13.21 0.15
C PHE A 145 -7.44 12.72 -0.76
N PRO A 146 -7.18 12.43 -2.06
CA PRO A 146 -8.20 11.92 -2.95
C PRO A 146 -8.94 10.71 -2.40
N ASN A 147 -10.23 10.55 -2.73
CA ASN A 147 -11.02 9.38 -2.34
C ASN A 147 -10.56 8.14 -3.13
N TRP A 148 -9.44 7.58 -2.71
CA TRP A 148 -8.73 6.53 -3.43
C TRP A 148 -9.47 5.20 -3.47
N ARG A 149 -10.32 4.92 -2.46
CA ARG A 149 -11.12 3.69 -2.42
C ARG A 149 -12.13 3.62 -3.56
N GLN A 150 -12.65 4.77 -4.01
CA GLN A 150 -13.55 4.83 -5.17
C GLN A 150 -12.82 4.58 -6.50
N LEU A 151 -11.50 4.69 -6.54
CA LEU A 151 -10.70 4.37 -7.72
C LEU A 151 -10.44 2.86 -7.86
N LEU A 152 -10.64 2.10 -6.78
CA LEU A 152 -10.43 0.65 -6.80
C LEU A 152 -11.64 -0.02 -7.45
N PRO A 153 -11.42 -0.96 -8.38
CA PRO A 153 -12.50 -1.82 -8.86
C PRO A 153 -13.16 -2.57 -7.70
N SER A 154 -14.49 -2.50 -7.59
CA SER A 154 -15.26 -3.27 -6.61
C SER A 154 -15.33 -4.76 -6.96
N ASP A 155 -15.20 -5.08 -8.25
CA ASP A 155 -15.34 -6.41 -8.81
C ASP A 155 -14.60 -6.52 -10.15
N ALA A 156 -14.62 -7.72 -10.74
CA ALA A 156 -13.94 -8.03 -11.99
C ALA A 156 -14.77 -7.74 -13.26
N SER A 157 -15.96 -7.13 -13.16
CA SER A 157 -16.87 -6.94 -14.31
C SER A 157 -16.27 -6.12 -15.46
N ARG A 158 -15.30 -5.27 -15.15
CA ARG A 158 -14.58 -4.42 -16.11
C ARG A 158 -13.17 -4.92 -16.46
N MET A 159 -12.78 -6.09 -15.95
CA MET A 159 -11.44 -6.63 -16.14
C MET A 159 -11.39 -7.57 -17.37
N GLY A 160 -10.30 -7.50 -18.13
CA GLY A 160 -10.08 -8.34 -19.30
C GLY A 160 -10.63 -7.77 -20.61
N GLY A 161 -10.43 -8.50 -21.71
CA GLY A 161 -10.90 -8.13 -23.05
C GLY A 161 -10.03 -7.11 -23.81
N ILE A 162 -8.87 -6.73 -23.26
CA ILE A 162 -8.00 -5.70 -23.85
C ILE A 162 -6.85 -6.37 -24.61
N VAL A 163 -6.79 -6.11 -25.92
CA VAL A 163 -5.74 -6.66 -26.81
C VAL A 163 -4.39 -5.98 -26.58
N GLY A 164 -4.37 -4.69 -26.23
CA GLY A 164 -3.15 -3.97 -25.91
C GLY A 164 -3.36 -2.84 -24.92
N MET A 165 -2.35 -2.60 -24.08
CA MET A 165 -2.34 -1.51 -23.11
C MET A 165 -0.92 -0.93 -22.99
N GLY A 166 -0.81 0.39 -23.15
CA GLY A 166 0.44 1.10 -22.98
C GLY A 166 0.65 1.53 -21.52
N TYR A 167 1.88 1.45 -21.04
CA TYR A 167 2.27 1.93 -19.73
C TYR A 167 3.57 2.73 -19.80
N THR A 168 3.70 3.72 -18.91
CA THR A 168 5.00 4.36 -18.67
C THR A 168 5.85 3.44 -17.80
N LEU A 169 6.97 2.95 -18.34
CA LEU A 169 7.85 2.00 -17.64
C LEU A 169 8.39 2.54 -16.31
N ALA A 170 8.62 3.85 -16.21
CA ALA A 170 9.06 4.49 -14.97
C ALA A 170 8.02 4.36 -13.83
N TYR A 171 6.73 4.33 -14.17
CA TYR A 171 5.66 4.10 -13.21
C TYR A 171 5.53 2.61 -12.87
N LEU A 172 5.59 1.74 -13.89
CA LEU A 172 5.55 0.29 -13.69
C LEU A 172 6.72 -0.19 -12.81
N GLY A 173 7.92 0.34 -13.00
CA GLY A 173 9.12 0.00 -12.22
C GLY A 173 9.07 0.40 -10.74
N ARG A 174 8.05 1.14 -10.29
CA ARG A 174 7.82 1.39 -8.86
C ARG A 174 7.22 0.16 -8.18
N PHE A 175 6.34 -0.57 -8.87
CA PHE A 175 5.72 -1.78 -8.35
C PHE A 175 6.72 -2.92 -8.15
N THR A 176 7.82 -2.95 -8.90
CA THR A 176 8.89 -3.94 -8.71
C THR A 176 9.71 -3.72 -7.42
N LYS A 177 9.49 -2.60 -6.73
CA LYS A 177 10.16 -2.26 -5.46
C LYS A 177 9.24 -2.43 -4.25
N ALA A 178 7.92 -2.41 -4.47
CA ALA A 178 6.95 -2.63 -3.41
C ALA A 178 7.01 -4.09 -2.94
N ARG A 179 6.87 -4.34 -1.63
CA ARG A 179 6.93 -5.70 -1.06
C ARG A 179 8.17 -6.48 -1.51
N ALA A 180 9.32 -5.82 -1.52
CA ALA A 180 10.59 -6.41 -1.98
C ALA A 180 10.92 -7.75 -1.28
N ASP A 181 10.63 -7.88 0.02
CA ASP A 181 10.83 -9.13 0.76
C ASP A 181 9.93 -10.26 0.25
N GLU A 182 8.65 -9.99 0.00
CA GLU A 182 7.69 -10.99 -0.51
C GLU A 182 8.02 -11.37 -1.95
N GLN A 183 8.35 -10.39 -2.81
CA GLN A 183 8.75 -10.65 -4.18
C GLN A 183 10.06 -11.46 -4.25
N GLY A 184 11.02 -11.16 -3.36
CA GLY A 184 12.25 -11.95 -3.21
C GLY A 184 11.99 -13.38 -2.75
N ALA A 185 10.89 -13.62 -2.04
CA ALA A 185 10.40 -14.95 -1.66
C ALA A 185 9.52 -15.61 -2.75
N GLY A 186 9.32 -14.96 -3.90
CA GLY A 186 8.60 -15.51 -5.05
C GLY A 186 7.17 -14.98 -5.22
N ALA A 187 6.72 -13.99 -4.44
CA ALA A 187 5.43 -13.35 -4.66
C ALA A 187 5.40 -12.68 -6.04
N GLN A 188 4.40 -13.04 -6.84
CA GLN A 188 4.23 -12.49 -8.18
C GLN A 188 3.42 -11.20 -8.14
N MET A 189 3.83 -10.23 -8.96
CA MET A 189 2.99 -9.09 -9.30
C MET A 189 1.92 -9.54 -10.27
N VAL A 190 0.66 -9.46 -9.86
CA VAL A 190 -0.51 -9.79 -10.69
C VAL A 190 -1.17 -8.50 -11.16
N VAL A 191 -1.41 -8.41 -12.46
CA VAL A 191 -1.98 -7.22 -13.12
C VAL A 191 -3.39 -7.52 -13.64
N PHE A 192 -4.30 -6.57 -13.43
CA PHE A 192 -5.70 -6.65 -13.82
C PHE A 192 -6.06 -5.41 -14.65
N PRO A 193 -5.79 -5.43 -15.96
CA PRO A 193 -6.20 -4.37 -16.87
C PRO A 193 -7.72 -4.22 -16.88
N SER A 194 -8.21 -2.98 -16.86
CA SER A 194 -9.65 -2.69 -16.89
C SER A 194 -10.07 -1.82 -18.07
N VAL A 195 -11.35 -1.85 -18.40
CA VAL A 195 -11.98 -0.93 -19.35
C VAL A 195 -12.92 0.05 -18.64
N THR A 196 -13.02 1.26 -19.16
CA THR A 196 -14.06 2.21 -18.74
C THR A 196 -15.43 1.77 -19.27
N SER A 197 -16.50 2.41 -18.79
CA SER A 197 -17.85 2.20 -19.34
C SER A 197 -17.97 2.53 -20.83
N SER A 198 -17.04 3.32 -21.37
CA SER A 198 -16.96 3.66 -22.79
C SER A 198 -16.07 2.69 -23.59
N GLY A 199 -15.66 1.55 -23.01
CA GLY A 199 -14.78 0.56 -23.64
C GLY A 199 -13.32 0.97 -23.78
N LYS A 200 -12.91 2.12 -23.23
CA LYS A 200 -11.54 2.63 -23.34
C LYS A 200 -10.64 2.02 -22.26
N PRO A 201 -9.31 1.97 -22.44
CA PRO A 201 -8.38 1.55 -21.39
C PRO A 201 -8.61 2.33 -20.08
N GLY A 202 -8.95 1.60 -19.03
CA GLY A 202 -9.13 2.07 -17.67
C GLY A 202 -7.90 1.79 -16.78
N PRO A 203 -7.94 2.20 -15.50
CA PRO A 203 -6.84 1.95 -14.57
C PRO A 203 -6.54 0.45 -14.44
N THR A 204 -5.26 0.08 -14.47
CA THR A 204 -4.83 -1.29 -14.20
C THR A 204 -4.67 -1.47 -12.70
N ALA A 205 -5.42 -2.41 -12.13
CA ALA A 205 -5.21 -2.83 -10.76
C ALA A 205 -4.00 -3.77 -10.67
N ILE A 206 -3.19 -3.61 -9.64
CA ILE A 206 -1.98 -4.40 -9.41
C ILE A 206 -2.03 -4.96 -8.00
N ARG A 207 -1.77 -6.25 -7.85
CA ARG A 207 -1.66 -6.91 -6.55
C ARG A 207 -0.29 -7.55 -6.41
N ILE A 208 0.31 -7.41 -5.24
CA ILE A 208 1.56 -8.09 -4.86
C ILE A 208 1.32 -8.70 -3.49
N GLY A 209 1.40 -10.02 -3.38
CA GLY A 209 1.01 -10.72 -2.15
C GLY A 209 -0.46 -10.46 -1.79
N GLU A 210 -0.76 -10.48 -0.49
CA GLU A 210 -2.11 -10.22 0.03
C GLU A 210 -2.30 -8.78 0.53
N ASP A 211 -1.19 -8.12 0.88
CA ASP A 211 -1.20 -6.88 1.65
C ASP A 211 -0.84 -5.63 0.83
N PHE A 212 -0.60 -5.77 -0.47
CA PHE A 212 -0.33 -4.64 -1.34
C PHE A 212 -1.32 -4.58 -2.51
N PHE A 213 -1.88 -3.39 -2.71
CA PHE A 213 -2.73 -3.06 -3.85
C PHE A 213 -2.26 -1.77 -4.51
N GLY A 214 -2.30 -1.75 -5.83
CA GLY A 214 -1.88 -0.61 -6.64
C GLY A 214 -2.81 -0.30 -7.79
N LEU A 215 -2.75 0.94 -8.26
CA LEU A 215 -3.35 1.36 -9.53
C LEU A 215 -2.29 1.97 -10.43
N LEU A 216 -2.34 1.63 -11.71
CA LEU A 216 -1.50 2.19 -12.74
C LEU A 216 -2.38 2.74 -13.87
N MET A 217 -2.27 4.03 -14.15
CA MET A 217 -2.99 4.65 -15.25
C MET A 217 -2.37 4.25 -16.59
N PRO A 218 -3.16 3.76 -17.55
CA PRO A 218 -2.64 3.43 -18.87
C PRO A 218 -2.35 4.69 -19.70
N ILE A 219 -1.47 4.54 -20.68
CA ILE A 219 -1.30 5.51 -21.75
C ILE A 219 -2.41 5.29 -22.77
N ARG A 220 -3.05 6.38 -23.19
CA ARG A 220 -4.06 6.33 -24.25
C ARG A 220 -3.37 5.97 -25.58
N PRO A 221 -3.94 5.04 -26.36
CA PRO A 221 -3.40 4.72 -27.68
C PRO A 221 -3.44 5.95 -28.59
N PRO A 222 -2.58 6.02 -29.61
CA PRO A 222 -2.71 6.98 -30.70
C PRO A 222 -3.92 6.58 -31.57
N GLY A 223 -5.14 6.87 -31.09
CA GLY A 223 -6.40 6.41 -31.67
C GLY A 223 -7.37 5.96 -30.58
N ASP A 224 -8.27 5.03 -30.92
CA ASP A 224 -9.22 4.46 -29.96
C ASP A 224 -8.69 3.20 -29.27
N GLU A 225 -7.88 2.38 -29.94
CA GLU A 225 -7.40 1.09 -29.43
C GLU A 225 -5.96 0.77 -29.84
N TRP A 226 -5.29 -0.07 -29.04
CA TRP A 226 -4.01 -0.67 -29.41
C TRP A 226 -4.28 -1.89 -30.31
N GLN A 227 -3.65 -1.91 -31.49
CA GLN A 227 -3.72 -3.06 -32.40
C GLN A 227 -2.47 -3.93 -32.24
N PHE A 228 -2.66 -5.23 -32.11
CA PHE A 228 -1.56 -6.19 -32.15
C PHE A 228 -1.35 -6.65 -33.58
N GLU A 229 -0.17 -6.36 -34.10
CA GLU A 229 0.34 -6.93 -35.35
C GLU A 229 1.63 -7.67 -35.03
N ARG A 230 1.68 -8.96 -35.39
CA ARG A 230 2.92 -9.75 -35.27
C ARG A 230 3.94 -9.17 -36.27
N PRO A 231 5.11 -8.69 -35.81
CA PRO A 231 6.10 -8.16 -36.73
C PRO A 231 6.58 -9.23 -37.72
N SER A 232 6.56 -8.91 -39.02
CA SER A 232 6.86 -9.86 -40.10
C SER A 232 8.28 -10.44 -40.04
N TRP A 233 9.24 -9.71 -39.48
CA TRP A 233 10.63 -10.17 -39.32
C TRP A 233 10.76 -11.39 -38.40
N LEU A 234 9.76 -11.68 -37.56
CA LEU A 234 9.73 -12.90 -36.74
C LEU A 234 9.43 -14.16 -37.57
N ASP A 235 8.94 -14.01 -38.79
CA ASP A 235 8.55 -15.11 -39.68
C ASP A 235 9.57 -15.31 -40.81
N GLU A 236 10.62 -14.48 -40.88
CA GLU A 236 11.76 -14.68 -41.78
C GLU A 236 12.57 -15.90 -41.34
N ALA A 237 12.56 -16.96 -42.14
CA ALA A 237 13.40 -18.12 -41.89
C ALA A 237 14.88 -17.73 -42.03
N SER A 238 15.68 -17.98 -40.98
CA SER A 238 17.14 -17.84 -41.04
C SER A 238 17.69 -18.77 -42.12
N SER A 239 17.88 -18.27 -43.35
CA SER A 239 18.54 -19.03 -44.40
C SER A 239 20.04 -19.07 -44.09
N VAL A 240 20.46 -20.05 -43.28
CA VAL A 240 21.87 -20.41 -43.20
C VAL A 240 22.22 -21.06 -44.53
N ALA A 241 22.91 -20.31 -45.40
CA ALA A 241 23.50 -20.86 -46.61
C ALA A 241 24.51 -21.94 -46.19
N VAL A 242 24.09 -23.21 -46.23
CA VAL A 242 24.99 -24.35 -46.20
C VAL A 242 25.78 -24.27 -47.50
N SER A 243 26.97 -23.67 -47.43
CA SER A 243 27.95 -23.71 -48.50
C SER A 243 28.38 -25.17 -48.63
N GLY A 244 27.78 -25.86 -49.59
CA GLY A 244 28.00 -27.29 -49.83
C GLY A 244 29.47 -27.57 -50.12
N ALA A 245 29.98 -28.60 -49.45
CA ALA A 245 31.14 -29.35 -49.86
C ALA A 245 30.85 -30.06 -51.20
N GLY A 246 31.77 -29.92 -52.15
CA GLY A 246 31.84 -30.61 -53.45
C GLY A 246 32.67 -29.75 -54.39
N GLU A 247 33.79 -30.17 -54.98
CA GLU A 247 34.14 -31.49 -55.46
C GLU A 247 35.61 -31.84 -55.18
N VAL A 248 35.81 -33.10 -54.80
CA VAL A 248 37.05 -33.86 -55.01
C VAL A 248 37.16 -34.12 -56.51
N ARG A 249 38.28 -33.72 -57.13
CA ARG A 249 38.87 -34.40 -58.27
C ARG A 249 40.38 -34.19 -58.30
#